data_AF-A0A7C5MUU9-F1
#
_entry.id   AF-A0A7C5MUU9-F1
#
_cell.length_a   1.000
_cell.length_b   1.000
_cell.length_c   1.000
_cell.angle_alpha   90.00
_cell.angle_beta   90.00
_cell.angle_gamma   90.00
#
_symmetry.space_group_name_H-M   'P 1'
#
loop_
_entity.id
_entity.type
_entity.pdbx_description
1 polymer ?
#
loop_
_entity_poly.entity_id
_entity_poly.type
_entity_poly.pdbx_seq_one_letter_code
_entity_poly.pdbx_strand_id
1 'polypeptide(L)'
;MGPSAVQEYTRIIFREMGEIREEAQTEAFRAVGSAIVRTVDLHPNLVALMEGLEKRFGDPGPIVMDDSQLFLDKISELNAHEKEFVLRILALASIIDGKLQRRERELLHKALIISGMPPDLSRIQAWRKAFLVGDELVEAIVLDCLPKPEKGLA
;
A
#
# COMPACT_ATOMS: atom_id res chain seq x y z
N MET A 1 -15.30 -4.74 10.17
CA MET A 1 -15.12 -3.65 9.19
C MET A 1 -15.23 -4.23 7.79
N GLY A 2 -15.76 -3.47 6.82
CA GLY A 2 -16.01 -3.95 5.46
C GLY A 2 -15.52 -2.98 4.38
N PRO A 3 -15.90 -3.19 3.11
CA PRO A 3 -15.43 -2.43 1.94
C PRO A 3 -15.51 -0.89 2.06
N SER A 4 -16.47 -0.36 2.81
CA SER A 4 -16.63 1.08 3.04
C SER A 4 -15.42 1.71 3.75
N ALA A 5 -14.80 1.00 4.70
CA ALA A 5 -13.61 1.50 5.38
C ALA A 5 -12.43 1.58 4.41
N VAL A 6 -12.28 0.59 3.53
CA VAL A 6 -11.23 0.59 2.49
C VAL A 6 -11.40 1.81 1.61
N GLN A 7 -12.60 2.05 1.07
CA GLN A 7 -12.90 3.22 0.23
C GLN A 7 -12.56 4.55 0.91
N GLU A 8 -12.82 4.66 2.22
CA GLU A 8 -12.50 5.85 3.01
C GLU A 8 -10.97 6.07 3.08
N TYR A 9 -10.20 5.01 3.36
CA TYR A 9 -8.73 5.03 3.37
C TYR A 9 -8.14 5.35 2.00
N THR A 10 -8.62 4.71 0.92
CA THR A 10 -8.13 5.00 -0.43
C THR A 10 -8.39 6.44 -0.82
N ARG A 11 -9.55 7.00 -0.46
CA ARG A 11 -9.87 8.41 -0.72
C ARG A 11 -8.91 9.37 0.01
N ILE A 12 -8.50 9.06 1.24
CA ILE A 12 -7.50 9.87 1.96
C ILE A 12 -6.15 9.80 1.26
N ILE A 13 -5.70 8.60 0.90
CA ILE A 13 -4.45 8.41 0.16
C ILE A 13 -4.50 9.18 -1.17
N PHE A 14 -5.56 9.03 -1.96
CA PHE A 14 -5.66 9.71 -3.26
C PHE A 14 -5.76 11.23 -3.15
N ARG A 15 -6.37 11.75 -2.08
CA ARG A 15 -6.47 13.20 -1.86
C ARG A 15 -5.10 13.83 -1.62
N GLU A 16 -4.24 13.16 -0.86
CA GLU A 16 -2.90 13.68 -0.53
C GLU A 16 -1.95 13.65 -1.74
N MET A 17 -2.05 12.61 -2.58
CA MET A 17 -1.03 12.34 -3.58
C MET A 17 -1.14 13.16 -4.87
N GLY A 18 -2.27 13.83 -5.15
CA GLY A 18 -2.42 14.62 -6.38
C GLY A 18 -2.27 13.80 -7.67
N GLU A 19 -1.44 14.26 -8.61
CA GLU A 19 -1.14 13.57 -9.87
C GLU A 19 0.01 12.56 -9.70
N ILE A 20 -0.17 11.36 -10.27
CA ILE A 20 0.77 10.24 -10.19
C ILE A 20 0.98 9.69 -11.59
N ARG A 21 2.22 9.39 -11.98
CA ARG A 21 2.54 8.84 -13.30
C ARG A 21 2.03 7.40 -13.48
N GLU A 22 1.81 6.99 -14.72
CA GLU A 22 1.30 5.65 -15.07
C GLU A 22 2.15 4.51 -14.49
N GLU A 23 3.46 4.70 -14.37
CA GLU A 23 4.35 3.70 -13.76
C GLU A 23 3.99 3.47 -12.29
N ALA A 24 3.80 4.54 -11.51
CA ALA A 24 3.43 4.43 -10.11
C ALA A 24 1.98 3.92 -9.92
N GLN A 25 1.09 4.20 -10.86
CA GLN A 25 -0.26 3.60 -10.89
C GLN A 25 -0.15 2.08 -11.05
N THR A 26 0.64 1.62 -12.03
CA THR A 26 0.90 0.19 -12.28
C THR A 26 1.47 -0.50 -11.04
N GLU A 27 2.42 0.15 -10.36
CA GLU A 27 3.02 -0.42 -9.15
C GLU A 27 2.06 -0.41 -7.95
N ALA A 28 1.07 0.48 -7.90
CA ALA A 28 -0.02 0.39 -6.93
C ALA A 28 -0.91 -0.83 -7.19
N PHE A 29 -1.21 -1.16 -8.45
CA PHE A 29 -1.90 -2.41 -8.79
C PHE A 29 -1.08 -3.64 -8.41
N ARG A 30 0.24 -3.65 -8.70
CA ARG A 30 1.13 -4.74 -8.27
C ARG A 30 1.22 -4.85 -6.75
N ALA A 31 1.20 -3.74 -6.01
CA ALA A 31 1.18 -3.77 -4.55
C ALA A 31 -0.04 -4.54 -4.03
N VAL A 32 -1.24 -4.27 -4.56
CA VAL A 32 -2.47 -5.00 -4.18
C VAL A 32 -2.42 -6.45 -4.66
N GLY A 33 -2.00 -6.68 -5.90
CA GLY A 33 -1.85 -8.02 -6.48
C GLY A 33 -0.90 -8.91 -5.68
N SER A 34 0.20 -8.33 -5.20
CA SER A 34 1.17 -9.03 -4.35
C SER A 34 0.59 -9.44 -3.01
N ALA A 35 -0.45 -8.75 -2.50
CA ALA A 35 -1.20 -9.17 -1.32
C ALA A 35 -2.22 -10.26 -1.66
N ILE A 36 -3.02 -10.09 -2.73
CA ILE A 36 -4.05 -11.05 -3.18
C ILE A 36 -3.48 -12.44 -3.46
N VAL A 37 -2.41 -12.52 -4.26
CA VAL A 37 -1.83 -13.81 -4.68
C VAL A 37 -1.30 -14.59 -3.47
N ARG A 38 -0.95 -13.87 -2.39
CA ARG A 38 -0.41 -14.46 -1.18
C ARG A 38 -1.48 -14.94 -0.21
N THR A 39 -2.70 -14.41 -0.27
CA THR A 39 -3.77 -14.77 0.68
C THR A 39 -4.54 -16.04 0.28
N VAL A 40 -4.43 -16.54 -0.96
CA VAL A 40 -5.18 -17.70 -1.53
C VAL A 40 -6.72 -17.54 -1.52
N ASP A 41 -7.23 -16.72 -0.61
CA ASP A 41 -8.60 -16.25 -0.52
C ASP A 41 -8.67 -14.79 -0.94
N LEU A 42 -9.55 -14.50 -1.90
CA LEU A 42 -9.79 -13.16 -2.41
C LEU A 42 -10.72 -12.43 -1.43
N HIS A 43 -10.13 -11.78 -0.44
CA HIS A 43 -10.90 -11.11 0.60
C HIS A 43 -11.65 -9.89 0.03
N PRO A 44 -12.93 -9.65 0.40
CA PRO A 44 -13.73 -8.55 -0.14
C PRO A 44 -13.09 -7.16 0.01
N ASN A 45 -12.24 -6.95 1.02
CA ASN A 45 -11.54 -5.68 1.20
C ASN A 45 -10.43 -5.46 0.15
N LEU A 46 -9.70 -6.51 -0.25
CA LEU A 46 -8.71 -6.43 -1.32
C LEU A 46 -9.38 -6.19 -2.67
N VAL A 47 -10.54 -6.79 -2.92
CA VAL A 47 -11.36 -6.51 -4.11
C VAL A 47 -11.77 -5.04 -4.13
N ALA A 48 -12.31 -4.52 -3.04
CA ALA A 48 -12.71 -3.12 -2.94
C ALA A 48 -11.53 -2.15 -3.13
N LEU A 49 -10.33 -2.53 -2.69
CA LEU A 49 -9.11 -1.75 -2.93
C LEU A 49 -8.73 -1.75 -4.41
N MET A 50 -8.79 -2.92 -5.07
CA MET A 50 -8.52 -3.05 -6.51
C MET A 50 -9.52 -2.23 -7.34
N GLU A 51 -10.81 -2.37 -7.08
CA GLU A 51 -11.88 -1.57 -7.71
C GLU A 51 -11.67 -0.06 -7.50
N GLY A 52 -11.17 0.32 -6.31
CA GLY A 52 -10.82 1.70 -6.00
C GLY A 52 -9.69 2.25 -6.87
N LEU A 53 -8.67 1.43 -7.17
CA LEU A 53 -7.59 1.77 -8.10
C LEU A 53 -8.11 1.86 -9.54
N GLU A 54 -8.88 0.86 -9.99
CA GLU A 54 -9.47 0.84 -11.35
C GLU A 54 -10.36 2.06 -11.59
N LYS A 55 -11.18 2.43 -10.61
CA LYS A 55 -12.04 3.63 -10.69
C LYS A 55 -11.23 4.92 -10.79
N ARG A 56 -10.04 4.98 -10.19
CA ARG A 56 -9.21 6.18 -10.15
C ARG A 56 -8.29 6.31 -11.37
N PHE A 57 -7.71 5.21 -11.82
CA PHE A 57 -6.65 5.19 -12.84
C PHE A 57 -7.03 4.46 -14.13
N GLY A 58 -8.17 3.76 -14.15
CA GLY A 58 -8.56 2.89 -15.25
C GLY A 58 -7.97 1.49 -15.12
N ASP A 59 -8.20 0.68 -16.16
CA ASP A 59 -7.63 -0.65 -16.28
C ASP A 59 -6.10 -0.55 -16.53
N PRO A 60 -5.25 -1.17 -15.69
CA PRO A 60 -3.80 -1.17 -15.91
C PRO A 60 -3.38 -2.02 -17.12
N GLY A 61 -4.32 -2.75 -17.74
CA GLY A 61 -4.04 -3.68 -18.81
C GLY A 61 -3.34 -4.95 -18.32
N PRO A 62 -2.67 -5.69 -19.22
CA PRO A 62 -2.04 -6.95 -18.87
C PRO A 62 -0.74 -6.72 -18.07
N ILE A 63 -0.86 -6.67 -16.75
CA ILE A 63 0.28 -6.55 -15.83
C ILE A 63 0.50 -7.83 -15.02
N VAL A 64 1.76 -8.10 -14.68
CA VAL A 64 2.14 -9.24 -13.82
C VAL A 64 1.97 -8.85 -12.35
N MET A 65 0.91 -9.33 -11.71
CA MET A 65 0.54 -8.93 -10.35
C MET A 65 1.21 -9.76 -9.23
N ASP A 66 1.74 -10.94 -9.55
CA ASP A 66 2.26 -11.92 -8.58
C ASP A 66 3.78 -11.89 -8.39
N ASP A 67 4.50 -11.04 -9.15
CA ASP A 67 5.95 -10.94 -9.06
C ASP A 67 6.38 -9.83 -8.09
N SER A 68 6.65 -10.21 -6.86
CA SER A 68 7.14 -9.27 -5.85
C SER A 68 8.58 -8.83 -6.05
N GLN A 69 9.40 -9.57 -6.80
CA GLN A 69 10.75 -9.09 -7.11
C GLN A 69 10.66 -7.97 -8.14
N LEU A 70 9.86 -8.17 -9.19
CA LEU A 70 9.58 -7.12 -10.18
C LEU A 70 9.00 -5.86 -9.54
N PHE A 71 8.07 -6.01 -8.59
CA PHE A 71 7.55 -4.87 -7.81
C PHE A 71 8.66 -4.12 -7.06
N LEU A 72 9.56 -4.84 -6.38
CA LEU A 72 10.67 -4.22 -5.64
C LEU A 72 11.69 -3.54 -6.57
N ASP A 73 11.92 -4.10 -7.76
CA ASP A 73 12.79 -3.50 -8.76
C ASP A 73 12.16 -2.21 -9.29
N LYS A 74 10.86 -2.22 -9.58
CA LYS A 74 10.14 -1.06 -10.13
C LYS A 74 9.88 0.05 -9.15
N ILE A 75 9.59 -0.25 -7.88
CA ILE A 75 9.45 0.80 -6.87
C ILE A 75 10.76 1.60 -6.70
N SER A 76 11.92 1.00 -6.95
CA SER A 76 13.21 1.69 -6.86
C SER A 76 13.37 2.82 -7.90
N GLU A 77 12.72 2.69 -9.06
CA GLU A 77 12.75 3.61 -10.19
C GLU A 77 11.81 4.84 -9.98
N LEU A 78 10.90 4.75 -9.01
CA LEU A 78 9.93 5.81 -8.73
C LEU A 78 10.55 7.00 -7.98
N ASN A 79 9.95 8.18 -8.14
CA ASN A 79 10.35 9.35 -7.34
C ASN A 79 9.85 9.21 -5.88
N ALA A 80 10.32 10.07 -4.98
CA ALA A 80 10.02 9.96 -3.55
C ALA A 80 8.50 10.02 -3.25
N HIS A 81 7.78 10.90 -3.95
CA HIS A 81 6.33 11.07 -3.80
C HIS A 81 5.59 9.81 -4.26
N GLU A 82 5.95 9.26 -5.41
CA GLU A 82 5.36 8.03 -5.96
C GLU A 82 5.67 6.80 -5.11
N LYS A 83 6.90 6.70 -4.58
CA LYS A 83 7.27 5.65 -3.62
C LYS A 83 6.35 5.69 -2.41
N GLU A 84 6.13 6.86 -1.85
CA GLU A 84 5.25 7.05 -0.70
C GLU A 84 3.81 6.61 -1.01
N PHE A 85 3.28 6.96 -2.19
CA PHE A 85 1.97 6.52 -2.64
C PHE A 85 1.86 4.99 -2.69
N VAL A 86 2.78 4.35 -3.42
CA VAL A 86 2.77 2.90 -3.63
C VAL A 86 2.96 2.16 -2.31
N LEU A 87 3.83 2.65 -1.44
CA LEU A 87 4.05 2.08 -0.10
C LEU A 87 2.82 2.21 0.80
N ARG A 88 2.08 3.31 0.76
CA ARG A 88 0.80 3.47 1.48
C ARG A 88 -0.25 2.46 0.99
N ILE A 89 -0.33 2.25 -0.33
CA ILE A 89 -1.23 1.25 -0.91
C ILE A 89 -0.83 -0.17 -0.48
N LEU A 90 0.46 -0.50 -0.53
CA LEU A 90 0.98 -1.79 -0.04
C LEU A 90 0.68 -1.98 1.45
N ALA A 91 0.87 -0.95 2.28
CA ALA A 91 0.56 -1.00 3.70
C ALA A 91 -0.93 -1.25 3.94
N LEU A 92 -1.81 -0.53 3.24
CA LEU A 92 -3.25 -0.74 3.29
C LEU A 92 -3.63 -2.17 2.90
N ALA A 93 -3.17 -2.63 1.73
CA ALA A 93 -3.41 -4.00 1.24
C ALA A 93 -2.96 -5.07 2.26
N SER A 94 -1.87 -4.82 2.98
CA SER A 94 -1.32 -5.76 3.96
C SER A 94 -2.05 -5.78 5.32
N ILE A 95 -2.92 -4.80 5.60
CA ILE A 95 -3.61 -4.72 6.91
C ILE A 95 -5.13 -4.92 6.82
N ILE A 96 -5.74 -4.69 5.66
CA ILE A 96 -7.21 -4.70 5.49
C ILE A 96 -7.85 -6.08 5.68
N ASP A 97 -7.06 -7.14 5.57
CA ASP A 97 -7.49 -8.52 5.84
C ASP A 97 -7.29 -8.92 7.32
N GLY A 98 -6.91 -7.95 8.16
CA GLY A 98 -6.88 -8.08 9.61
C GLY A 98 -5.68 -8.85 10.15
N LYS A 99 -4.87 -9.52 9.34
CA LYS A 99 -3.64 -10.19 9.76
C LYS A 99 -2.48 -9.80 8.85
N LEU A 100 -1.49 -9.13 9.43
CA LEU A 100 -0.23 -8.88 8.76
C LEU A 100 0.65 -10.14 8.84
N GLN A 101 0.65 -10.94 7.79
CA GLN A 101 1.37 -12.20 7.68
C GLN A 101 2.89 -11.98 7.61
N ARG A 102 3.67 -13.06 7.77
CA ARG A 102 5.13 -12.99 7.73
C ARG A 102 5.64 -12.47 6.37
N ARG A 103 5.07 -12.98 5.28
CA ARG A 103 5.49 -12.62 3.91
C ARG A 103 5.18 -11.17 3.57
N GLU A 104 4.05 -10.64 4.01
CA GLU A 104 3.67 -9.23 3.85
C GLU A 104 4.62 -8.32 4.64
N ARG A 105 5.01 -8.71 5.86
CA ARG A 105 6.03 -8.00 6.63
C ARG A 105 7.37 -7.97 5.91
N GLU A 106 7.80 -9.11 5.37
CA GLU A 106 9.06 -9.20 4.62
C GLU A 106 9.02 -8.32 3.37
N LEU A 107 7.89 -8.28 2.65
CA LEU A 107 7.71 -7.42 1.48
C LEU A 107 7.74 -5.93 1.85
N LEU A 108 6.95 -5.50 2.83
CA LEU A 108 6.95 -4.13 3.34
C LEU A 108 8.35 -3.69 3.80
N HIS A 109 9.03 -4.55 4.55
CA HIS A 109 10.38 -4.28 5.05
C HIS A 109 11.37 -4.05 3.90
N LYS A 110 11.33 -4.88 2.85
CA LYS A 110 12.18 -4.70 1.66
C LYS A 110 11.82 -3.44 0.88
N ALA A 111 10.52 -3.18 0.69
CA ALA A 111 10.05 -2.02 -0.04
C ALA A 111 10.43 -0.70 0.67
N LEU A 112 10.35 -0.65 2.00
CA LEU A 112 10.81 0.49 2.80
C LEU A 112 12.32 0.73 2.62
N ILE A 113 13.15 -0.31 2.73
CA ILE A 113 14.60 -0.19 2.55
C ILE A 113 14.95 0.34 1.17
N ILE A 114 14.37 -0.24 0.11
CA ILE A 114 14.62 0.16 -1.29
C ILE A 114 14.16 1.60 -1.53
N SER A 115 13.16 2.07 -0.78
CA SER A 115 12.66 3.44 -0.85
C SER A 115 13.43 4.43 0.02
N GLY A 116 14.52 4.00 0.68
CA GLY A 116 15.32 4.85 1.56
C GLY A 116 14.64 5.18 2.89
N MET A 117 13.67 4.38 3.30
CA MET A 117 12.94 4.54 4.56
C MET A 117 13.43 3.52 5.60
N PRO A 118 13.45 3.87 6.89
CA PRO A 118 13.68 2.91 7.96
C PRO A 118 12.73 1.72 7.84
N PRO A 119 13.17 0.48 8.02
CA PRO A 119 12.30 -0.69 7.94
C PRO A 119 11.43 -0.88 9.20
N ASP A 120 10.88 0.21 9.73
CA ASP A 120 10.01 0.20 10.91
C ASP A 120 8.54 0.01 10.52
N LEU A 121 7.96 -1.09 10.97
CA LEU A 121 6.55 -1.43 10.74
C LEU A 121 5.65 -1.02 11.92
N SER A 122 6.18 -0.37 12.96
CA SER A 122 5.44 -0.02 14.18
C SER A 122 4.16 0.79 13.89
N ARG A 123 4.25 1.75 12.98
CA ARG A 123 3.15 2.63 12.57
C ARG A 123 2.10 1.90 11.73
N ILE A 124 2.54 1.05 10.80
CA ILE A 124 1.65 0.17 10.02
C ILE A 124 0.92 -0.80 10.96
N GLN A 125 1.58 -1.31 11.99
CA GLN A 125 0.95 -2.15 13.01
C GLN A 125 -0.05 -1.37 13.88
N ALA A 126 0.25 -0.11 14.20
CA ALA A 126 -0.69 0.76 14.91
C ALA A 126 -1.94 1.02 14.06
N TRP A 127 -1.77 1.31 12.77
CA TRP A 127 -2.88 1.45 11.82
C TRP A 127 -3.72 0.18 11.73
N ARG A 128 -3.09 -1.00 11.62
CA ARG A 128 -3.78 -2.29 11.68
C ARG A 128 -4.61 -2.46 12.95
N LYS A 129 -4.07 -2.07 14.12
CA LYS A 129 -4.80 -2.18 15.39
C LYS A 129 -6.01 -1.26 15.42
N ALA A 130 -5.86 -0.01 14.98
CA ALA A 130 -6.96 0.95 14.86
C ALA A 130 -8.06 0.40 13.91
N PHE A 131 -7.66 -0.15 12.77
CA PHE A 131 -8.55 -0.82 11.82
C PHE A 131 -9.34 -1.97 12.47
N LEU A 132 -8.67 -2.85 13.24
CA LEU A 132 -9.32 -4.01 13.85
C LEU A 132 -10.32 -3.66 14.96
N VAL A 133 -10.06 -2.59 15.72
CA VAL A 133 -10.90 -2.19 16.85
C VAL A 133 -12.14 -1.42 16.40
N GLY A 134 -12.21 -1.02 15.12
CA GLY A 134 -13.32 -0.19 14.66
C GLY A 134 -13.14 1.28 15.04
N ASP A 135 -11.90 1.69 15.38
CA ASP A 135 -11.61 3.04 15.87
C ASP A 135 -11.96 4.08 14.79
N GLU A 136 -12.24 5.32 15.22
CA GLU A 136 -12.53 6.38 14.26
C GLU A 136 -11.37 6.52 13.27
N LEU A 137 -11.72 6.73 12.01
CA LEU A 137 -10.73 6.83 10.96
C LEU A 137 -9.95 8.13 11.13
N VAL A 138 -8.77 8.04 11.71
CA VAL A 138 -7.88 9.17 11.91
C VAL A 138 -6.99 9.32 10.68
N GLU A 139 -7.23 10.37 9.90
CA GLU A 139 -6.43 10.71 8.71
C GLU A 139 -4.92 10.74 9.01
N ALA A 140 -4.52 11.28 10.16
CA ALA A 140 -3.12 11.30 10.58
C ALA A 140 -2.51 9.89 10.66
N ILE A 141 -3.25 8.86 11.07
CA ILE A 141 -2.73 7.48 11.11
C ILE A 141 -2.38 6.97 9.70
N VAL A 142 -3.16 7.36 8.70
CA VAL A 142 -2.96 6.98 7.30
C VAL A 142 -1.78 7.73 6.70
N LEU A 143 -1.73 9.04 6.90
CA LEU A 143 -0.71 9.90 6.31
C LEU A 143 0.66 9.70 6.98
N ASP A 144 0.69 9.50 8.30
CA ASP A 144 1.91 9.23 9.05
C ASP A 144 2.29 7.74 9.12
N CYS A 145 1.59 6.83 8.39
CA CYS A 145 1.81 5.39 8.53
C CYS A 145 3.20 4.93 8.09
N LEU A 146 3.86 5.69 7.22
CA LEU A 146 5.21 5.41 6.76
C LEU A 146 6.25 6.11 7.66
N PRO A 147 7.40 5.46 7.91
CA PRO A 147 8.50 6.13 8.58
C PRO A 147 9.08 7.21 7.67
N LYS A 148 9.55 8.30 8.27
CA LYS A 148 10.17 9.39 7.52
C LYS A 148 11.52 8.94 6.98
N PRO A 149 11.90 9.31 5.75
CA PRO A 149 13.22 9.00 5.22
C PRO A 149 14.29 9.56 6.18
N GLU A 150 15.37 8.81 6.38
CA GLU A 150 16.49 9.33 7.15
C GLU A 150 17.02 10.58 6.45
N LYS A 151 17.17 11.68 7.19
CA LYS A 151 17.74 12.91 6.65
C LYS A 151 19.21 12.64 6.30
N GLY A 152 19.48 12.24 5.06
CA GLY A 152 20.84 12.08 4.56
C GLY A 152 20.96 10.96 3.54
N LEU A 153 20.66 11.28 2.28
CA LEU A 153 21.28 10.73 1.06
C LEU A 153 20.65 11.50 -0.12
N ALA A 154 21.09 12.76 -0.24
CA ALA A 154 21.00 13.54 -1.46
C ALA A 154 22.40 13.59 -2.08
#